data_AF-W2P151-F1
#
_entry.id   AF-W2P151-F1
#
_cell.length_a   1.000
_cell.length_b   1.000
_cell.length_c   1.000
_cell.angle_alpha   90.00
_cell.angle_beta   90.00
_cell.angle_gamma   90.00
#
_symmetry.space_group_name_H-M   'P 1'
#
loop_
_entity.id
_entity.type
_entity.pdbx_description
1 polymer ?
#
loop_
_entity_poly.entity_id
_entity_poly.type
_entity_poly.pdbx_seq_one_letter_code
_entity_poly.pdbx_strand_id
1 'polypeptide(L)'
;MLTRGLATIPLPGIDVPFHSRELLSGVPSFRELLRTKFDPHVLERQLPLLEGRYIPNLVATPFSLERSYFQKVYAATRSRYLAEILDSKKWESASKAQLAHLLMVELLAYQSASPVQWIKTQQLLFSQGGVHRFVEIGPAPALTNMALRTLEIGDYPNVPREIFWYQRDREAVHFEEETSNISAFEHVRGLAGEVIATEPVPKVEEVLAPAPVAAVPVQQIQAALAPAPDAPVAALHVLRVLLAVRLNKDLAEIKKDTDVKTLCAGKSAVQNEILGDLEKEFGSVTEDAGEMPLKELESKFSGYKTLGKVTNGLINRMVASTMPGGFTMSSIKEYLSSEKGLGAGRMESVLAHSLLLAPQARFKSDADARKWLDETMKDYASCAGISLDCPTVAATSDAVGMSFNPVPVSIPTVSGKPVEAKHSLLVMLAA
;
A
#
# COMPACT_ATOMS: atom_id res chain seq x y z
N MET A 1 -30.58 -21.78 -10.69
CA MET A 1 -29.99 -20.71 -9.87
C MET A 1 -30.18 -21.05 -8.41
N LEU A 2 -29.10 -21.47 -7.75
CA LEU A 2 -29.09 -21.71 -6.30
C LEU A 2 -29.34 -20.40 -5.54
N THR A 3 -30.36 -20.36 -4.71
CA THR A 3 -30.62 -19.27 -3.76
C THR A 3 -29.59 -19.29 -2.64
N ARG A 4 -29.19 -18.10 -2.16
CA ARG A 4 -28.25 -17.94 -1.05
C ARG A 4 -28.83 -18.59 0.21
N GLY A 5 -28.20 -19.65 0.71
CA GLY A 5 -28.57 -20.32 1.95
C GLY A 5 -27.69 -19.89 3.12
N LEU A 6 -28.00 -20.40 4.32
CA LEU A 6 -27.24 -20.15 5.55
C LEU A 6 -25.76 -20.57 5.46
N ALA A 7 -25.43 -21.51 4.56
CA ALA A 7 -24.08 -22.04 4.35
C ALA A 7 -23.61 -22.01 2.89
N THR A 8 -24.31 -21.30 1.99
CA THR A 8 -23.97 -21.27 0.56
C THR A 8 -23.95 -19.84 0.01
N ILE A 9 -22.83 -19.47 -0.62
CA ILE A 9 -22.70 -18.24 -1.40
C ILE A 9 -22.71 -18.65 -2.87
N PRO A 10 -23.78 -18.34 -3.64
CA PRO A 10 -23.84 -18.70 -5.05
C PRO A 10 -22.86 -17.82 -5.84
N LEU A 11 -21.98 -18.45 -6.61
CA LEU A 11 -21.09 -17.75 -7.54
C LEU A 11 -21.74 -17.72 -8.94
N PRO A 12 -21.95 -16.53 -9.54
CA PRO A 12 -22.59 -16.42 -10.85
C PRO A 12 -21.83 -17.23 -11.92
N GLY A 13 -22.51 -18.15 -12.60
CA GLY A 13 -21.93 -18.97 -13.67
C GLY A 13 -21.32 -20.31 -13.25
N ILE A 14 -21.32 -20.65 -11.95
CA ILE A 14 -20.85 -21.95 -11.44
C ILE A 14 -21.99 -22.58 -10.63
N ASP A 15 -22.67 -23.57 -11.23
CA ASP A 15 -23.85 -24.24 -10.63
C ASP A 15 -23.49 -25.52 -9.84
N VAL A 16 -22.19 -25.79 -9.66
CA VAL A 16 -21.70 -26.91 -8.86
C VAL A 16 -21.14 -26.35 -7.55
N PRO A 17 -21.60 -26.83 -6.39
CA PRO A 17 -20.97 -26.48 -5.12
C PRO A 17 -19.49 -26.86 -5.19
N PHE A 18 -18.60 -25.91 -4.90
CA PHE A 18 -17.20 -26.23 -4.63
C PHE A 18 -17.17 -27.30 -3.55
N HIS A 19 -16.31 -28.33 -3.69
CA HIS A 19 -16.23 -29.44 -2.74
C HIS A 19 -17.42 -30.43 -2.79
N SER A 20 -18.04 -30.58 -3.96
CA SER A 20 -19.15 -31.52 -4.20
C SER A 20 -18.70 -32.88 -4.75
N ARG A 21 -19.41 -33.94 -4.37
CA ARG A 21 -19.23 -35.30 -4.94
C ARG A 21 -19.48 -35.34 -6.45
N GLU A 22 -20.20 -34.37 -7.00
CA GLU A 22 -20.38 -34.20 -8.45
C GLU A 22 -19.04 -34.00 -9.19
N LEU A 23 -18.01 -33.49 -8.49
CA LEU A 23 -16.68 -33.28 -9.05
C LEU A 23 -15.78 -34.52 -8.98
N LEU A 24 -16.29 -35.66 -8.49
CA LEU A 24 -15.52 -36.92 -8.38
C LEU A 24 -14.97 -37.41 -9.72
N SER A 25 -15.70 -37.16 -10.82
CA SER A 25 -15.28 -37.53 -12.17
C SER A 25 -14.03 -36.76 -12.64
N GLY A 26 -13.76 -35.57 -12.09
CA GLY A 26 -12.59 -34.74 -12.40
C GLY A 26 -11.34 -35.09 -11.59
N VAL A 27 -11.47 -35.88 -10.52
CA VAL A 27 -10.35 -36.27 -9.65
C VAL A 27 -9.19 -36.94 -10.40
N PRO A 28 -9.41 -37.85 -11.37
CA PRO A 28 -8.33 -38.44 -12.17
C PRO A 28 -7.49 -37.41 -12.91
N SER A 29 -8.12 -36.49 -13.64
CA SER A 29 -7.41 -35.45 -14.41
C SER A 29 -6.65 -34.49 -13.49
N PHE A 30 -7.26 -34.09 -12.35
CA PHE A 30 -6.58 -33.21 -11.40
C PHE A 30 -5.40 -33.90 -10.72
N ARG A 31 -5.54 -35.20 -10.37
CA ARG A 31 -4.43 -36.02 -9.86
C ARG A 31 -3.25 -36.05 -10.83
N GLU A 32 -3.50 -36.29 -12.12
CA GLU A 32 -2.43 -36.31 -13.14
C GLU A 32 -1.69 -34.98 -13.21
N LEU A 33 -2.43 -33.86 -13.16
CA LEU A 33 -1.83 -32.53 -13.08
C LEU A 33 -0.96 -32.38 -11.82
N LEU A 34 -1.48 -32.73 -10.63
CA LEU A 34 -0.75 -32.58 -9.37
C LEU A 34 0.54 -33.41 -9.34
N ARG A 35 0.53 -34.62 -9.93
CA ARG A 35 1.74 -35.46 -10.05
C ARG A 35 2.87 -34.79 -10.85
N THR A 36 2.54 -33.91 -11.79
CA THR A 36 3.55 -33.15 -12.55
C THR A 36 4.06 -31.92 -11.79
N LYS A 37 3.33 -31.45 -10.79
CA LYS A 37 3.64 -30.21 -10.05
C LYS A 37 4.43 -30.45 -8.78
N PHE A 38 4.31 -31.64 -8.19
CA PHE A 38 5.04 -32.00 -6.98
C PHE A 38 6.21 -32.92 -7.29
N ASP A 39 7.42 -32.43 -7.12
CA ASP A 39 8.60 -33.30 -7.14
C ASP A 39 8.70 -34.09 -5.82
N PRO A 40 8.86 -35.43 -5.86
CA PRO A 40 8.92 -36.25 -4.65
C PRO A 40 10.07 -35.90 -3.70
N HIS A 41 11.24 -35.50 -4.22
CA HIS A 41 12.41 -35.17 -3.39
C HIS A 41 12.25 -33.78 -2.76
N VAL A 42 11.66 -32.83 -3.48
CA VAL A 42 11.30 -31.51 -2.92
C VAL A 42 10.31 -31.68 -1.76
N LEU A 43 9.25 -32.49 -1.96
CA LEU A 43 8.28 -32.77 -0.91
C LEU A 43 8.92 -33.47 0.29
N GLU A 44 9.80 -34.44 0.08
CA GLU A 44 10.52 -35.11 1.16
C GLU A 44 11.31 -34.11 2.01
N ARG A 45 12.03 -33.17 1.37
CA ARG A 45 12.76 -32.11 2.10
C ARG A 45 11.84 -31.18 2.89
N GLN A 46 10.60 -31.01 2.44
CA GLN A 46 9.60 -30.15 3.09
C GLN A 46 8.77 -30.88 4.15
N LEU A 47 8.90 -32.20 4.32
CA LEU A 47 8.15 -32.98 5.31
C LEU A 47 8.18 -32.39 6.73
N PRO A 48 9.31 -31.88 7.26
CA PRO A 48 9.34 -31.27 8.60
C PRO A 48 8.41 -30.06 8.75
N LEU A 49 8.04 -29.39 7.66
CA LEU A 49 7.10 -28.27 7.64
C LEU A 49 5.64 -28.73 7.51
N LEU A 50 5.41 -29.97 7.10
CA LEU A 50 4.09 -30.55 6.85
C LEU A 50 3.64 -31.44 8.00
N GLU A 51 4.49 -32.34 8.47
CA GLU A 51 4.16 -33.30 9.52
C GLU A 51 3.78 -32.59 10.82
N GLY A 52 2.58 -32.91 11.35
CA GLY A 52 2.02 -32.29 12.54
C GLY A 52 1.56 -30.83 12.40
N ARG A 53 1.85 -30.17 11.27
CA ARG A 53 1.58 -28.74 11.06
C ARG A 53 0.51 -28.48 9.99
N TYR A 54 0.53 -29.22 8.90
CA TYR A 54 -0.45 -29.09 7.83
C TYR A 54 -1.72 -29.88 8.17
N ILE A 55 -2.89 -29.25 8.12
CA ILE A 55 -4.19 -29.90 8.34
C ILE A 55 -5.01 -29.81 7.05
N PRO A 56 -5.13 -30.89 6.26
CA PRO A 56 -5.91 -30.87 5.03
C PRO A 56 -7.42 -30.85 5.30
N ASN A 57 -8.13 -30.12 4.45
CA ASN A 57 -9.60 -29.96 4.49
C ASN A 57 -10.37 -31.29 4.43
N LEU A 58 -9.77 -32.32 3.83
CA LEU A 58 -10.40 -33.60 3.59
C LEU A 58 -10.66 -34.41 4.88
N VAL A 59 -9.70 -34.44 5.81
CA VAL A 59 -9.76 -35.30 7.00
C VAL A 59 -9.72 -34.53 8.32
N ALA A 60 -9.36 -33.23 8.31
CA ALA A 60 -9.27 -32.39 9.51
C ALA A 60 -8.39 -32.98 10.63
N THR A 61 -7.29 -33.64 10.27
CA THR A 61 -6.27 -34.13 11.20
C THR A 61 -4.88 -33.78 10.72
N PRO A 62 -3.89 -33.56 11.61
CA PRO A 62 -2.55 -33.16 11.19
C PRO A 62 -1.92 -34.20 10.27
N PHE A 63 -1.25 -33.72 9.23
CA PHE A 63 -0.57 -34.54 8.25
C PHE A 63 0.47 -35.43 8.92
N SER A 64 0.51 -36.70 8.52
CA SER A 64 1.44 -37.70 9.04
C SER A 64 1.72 -38.77 7.99
N LEU A 65 2.95 -39.28 7.96
CA LEU A 65 3.33 -40.42 7.13
C LEU A 65 3.10 -41.79 7.79
N GLU A 66 2.45 -41.82 8.95
CA GLU A 66 2.08 -43.08 9.60
C GLU A 66 1.03 -43.85 8.79
N ARG A 67 1.12 -45.17 8.81
CA ARG A 67 0.16 -46.06 8.14
C ARG A 67 -1.29 -45.81 8.59
N SER A 68 -1.48 -45.49 9.87
CA SER A 68 -2.77 -45.12 10.47
C SER A 68 -3.42 -43.91 9.76
N TYR A 69 -2.61 -42.92 9.38
CA TYR A 69 -3.06 -41.74 8.65
C TYR A 69 -3.48 -42.09 7.21
N PHE A 70 -2.70 -42.91 6.51
CA PHE A 70 -3.05 -43.39 5.16
C PHE A 70 -4.36 -44.18 5.17
N GLN A 71 -4.59 -45.02 6.18
CA GLN A 71 -5.86 -45.75 6.35
C GLN A 71 -7.04 -44.79 6.53
N LYS A 72 -6.86 -43.71 7.28
CA LYS A 72 -7.88 -42.66 7.47
C LYS A 72 -8.20 -41.94 6.16
N VAL A 73 -7.18 -41.54 5.39
CA VAL A 73 -7.38 -40.90 4.07
C VAL A 73 -8.01 -41.88 3.07
N TYR A 74 -7.62 -43.16 3.11
CA TYR A 74 -8.25 -44.20 2.30
C TYR A 74 -9.73 -44.38 2.65
N ALA A 75 -10.09 -44.37 3.93
CA ALA A 75 -11.49 -44.48 4.35
C ALA A 75 -12.35 -43.33 3.81
N ALA A 76 -11.78 -42.12 3.71
CA ALA A 76 -12.45 -40.94 3.18
C ALA A 76 -12.54 -40.94 1.64
N THR A 77 -11.50 -41.40 0.94
CA THR A 77 -11.39 -41.25 -0.53
C THR A 77 -11.73 -42.50 -1.33
N ARG A 78 -11.55 -43.68 -0.73
CA ARG A 78 -11.53 -45.00 -1.41
C ARG A 78 -10.57 -45.02 -2.61
N SER A 79 -9.47 -44.26 -2.56
CA SER A 79 -8.49 -44.20 -3.64
C SER A 79 -7.83 -45.56 -3.88
N ARG A 80 -7.78 -45.99 -5.15
CA ARG A 80 -7.08 -47.22 -5.56
C ARG A 80 -5.59 -47.17 -5.23
N TYR A 81 -4.96 -46.00 -5.36
CA TYR A 81 -3.53 -45.86 -5.13
C TYR A 81 -3.18 -45.96 -3.64
N LEU A 82 -4.06 -45.43 -2.77
CA LEU A 82 -3.93 -45.62 -1.33
C LEU A 82 -4.20 -47.07 -0.93
N ALA A 83 -5.14 -47.76 -1.58
CA ALA A 83 -5.35 -49.19 -1.35
C ALA A 83 -4.10 -50.01 -1.69
N GLU A 84 -3.46 -49.71 -2.82
CA GLU A 84 -2.25 -50.38 -3.26
C GLU A 84 -1.07 -50.14 -2.31
N ILE A 85 -0.82 -48.89 -1.89
CA ILE A 85 0.33 -48.59 -1.01
C ILE A 85 0.13 -49.17 0.41
N LEU A 86 -1.13 -49.34 0.83
CA LEU A 86 -1.48 -49.92 2.13
C LEU A 86 -1.33 -51.44 2.19
N ASP A 87 -1.01 -52.12 1.08
CA ASP A 87 -0.57 -53.51 1.10
C ASP A 87 0.78 -53.62 1.82
N SER A 88 0.94 -54.60 2.73
CA SER A 88 2.09 -54.68 3.63
C SER A 88 3.42 -54.77 2.88
N LYS A 89 3.47 -55.52 1.78
CA LYS A 89 4.69 -55.64 0.96
C LYS A 89 5.07 -54.31 0.31
N LYS A 90 4.10 -53.60 -0.26
CA LYS A 90 4.33 -52.30 -0.91
C LYS A 90 4.71 -51.24 0.11
N TRP A 91 4.02 -51.21 1.26
CA TRP A 91 4.30 -50.28 2.35
C TRP A 91 5.74 -50.37 2.85
N GLU A 92 6.24 -51.58 3.11
CA GLU A 92 7.61 -51.81 3.59
C GLU A 92 8.68 -51.44 2.58
N SER A 93 8.37 -51.55 1.28
CA SER A 93 9.29 -51.20 0.18
C SER A 93 9.26 -49.73 -0.24
N ALA A 94 8.26 -48.97 0.20
CA ALA A 94 8.02 -47.61 -0.28
C ALA A 94 8.98 -46.61 0.37
N SER A 95 9.56 -45.71 -0.43
CA SER A 95 10.37 -44.63 0.12
C SER A 95 9.50 -43.54 0.75
N LYS A 96 10.06 -42.77 1.69
CA LYS A 96 9.37 -41.63 2.30
C LYS A 96 8.92 -40.60 1.26
N ALA A 97 9.77 -40.30 0.27
CA ALA A 97 9.42 -39.43 -0.85
C ALA A 97 8.19 -39.93 -1.63
N GLN A 98 8.11 -41.23 -1.92
CA GLN A 98 6.98 -41.83 -2.62
C GLN A 98 5.69 -41.74 -1.80
N LEU A 99 5.77 -42.05 -0.50
CA LEU A 99 4.65 -41.96 0.43
C LEU A 99 4.13 -40.52 0.55
N ALA A 100 5.04 -39.56 0.76
CA ALA A 100 4.70 -38.14 0.88
C ALA A 100 4.04 -37.60 -0.39
N HIS A 101 4.64 -37.89 -1.54
CA HIS A 101 4.11 -37.46 -2.83
C HIS A 101 2.73 -38.05 -3.11
N LEU A 102 2.57 -39.38 -2.93
CA LEU A 102 1.28 -40.03 -3.12
C LEU A 102 0.21 -39.43 -2.20
N LEU A 103 0.52 -39.29 -0.91
CA LEU A 103 -0.43 -38.77 0.07
C LEU A 103 -0.84 -37.33 -0.23
N MET A 104 0.12 -36.46 -0.55
CA MET A 104 -0.15 -35.05 -0.89
C MET A 104 -1.05 -34.93 -2.13
N VAL A 105 -0.73 -35.69 -3.17
CA VAL A 105 -1.51 -35.73 -4.41
C VAL A 105 -2.94 -36.21 -4.14
N GLU A 106 -3.12 -37.32 -3.41
CA GLU A 106 -4.47 -37.85 -3.16
C GLU A 106 -5.29 -36.94 -2.23
N LEU A 107 -4.68 -36.32 -1.21
CA LEU A 107 -5.35 -35.34 -0.35
C LEU A 107 -5.92 -34.16 -1.17
N LEU A 108 -5.08 -33.55 -2.02
CA LEU A 108 -5.48 -32.40 -2.83
C LEU A 108 -6.41 -32.79 -3.97
N ALA A 109 -6.21 -33.96 -4.58
CA ALA A 109 -7.04 -34.44 -5.67
C ALA A 109 -8.49 -34.66 -5.24
N TYR A 110 -8.70 -35.25 -4.06
CA TYR A 110 -10.04 -35.50 -3.53
C TYR A 110 -10.62 -34.31 -2.76
N GLN A 111 -9.79 -33.34 -2.34
CA GLN A 111 -10.27 -32.16 -1.63
C GLN A 111 -11.34 -31.41 -2.44
N SER A 112 -11.19 -31.25 -3.75
CA SER A 112 -12.16 -30.54 -4.60
C SER A 112 -13.50 -31.27 -4.74
N ALA A 113 -13.55 -32.58 -4.45
CA ALA A 113 -14.72 -33.42 -4.62
C ALA A 113 -15.30 -33.97 -3.31
N SER A 114 -14.83 -33.45 -2.17
CA SER A 114 -15.20 -33.93 -0.83
C SER A 114 -15.50 -32.76 0.09
N PRO A 115 -16.48 -32.88 1.00
CA PRO A 115 -16.90 -31.78 1.87
C PRO A 115 -15.79 -31.34 2.83
N VAL A 116 -15.61 -30.03 2.96
CA VAL A 116 -14.61 -29.41 3.85
C VAL A 116 -14.97 -29.64 5.31
N GLN A 117 -14.06 -30.28 6.06
CA GLN A 117 -14.26 -30.63 7.47
C GLN A 117 -13.92 -29.47 8.43
N TRP A 118 -14.34 -28.24 8.14
CA TRP A 118 -13.85 -27.04 8.84
C TRP A 118 -14.21 -26.99 10.34
N ILE A 119 -15.39 -27.49 10.71
CA ILE A 119 -15.81 -27.56 12.13
C ILE A 119 -14.84 -28.44 12.93
N LYS A 120 -14.48 -29.62 12.41
CA LYS A 120 -13.53 -30.53 13.04
C LYS A 120 -12.13 -29.91 13.10
N THR A 121 -11.73 -29.19 12.05
CA THR A 121 -10.45 -28.47 12.04
C THR A 121 -10.39 -27.44 13.15
N GLN A 122 -11.41 -26.59 13.32
CA GLN A 122 -11.43 -25.60 14.39
C GLN A 122 -11.50 -26.23 15.78
N GLN A 123 -12.25 -27.34 15.95
CA GLN A 123 -12.25 -28.10 17.20
C GLN A 123 -10.85 -28.59 17.57
N LEU A 124 -10.12 -29.15 16.61
CA LEU A 124 -8.74 -29.56 16.79
C LEU A 124 -7.85 -28.37 17.18
N LEU A 125 -7.93 -27.26 16.44
CA LEU A 125 -7.12 -26.06 16.68
C LEU A 125 -7.35 -25.44 18.05
N PHE A 126 -8.58 -25.44 18.56
CA PHE A 126 -8.94 -24.75 19.81
C PHE A 126 -9.06 -25.67 21.04
N SER A 127 -8.91 -26.99 20.87
CA SER A 127 -8.88 -27.98 21.96
C SER A 127 -7.68 -27.80 22.92
N GLN A 128 -7.58 -28.64 23.97
CA GLN A 128 -6.58 -28.48 25.05
C GLN A 128 -5.14 -28.48 24.51
N GLY A 129 -4.36 -27.44 24.84
CA GLY A 129 -3.02 -27.19 24.29
C GLY A 129 -3.00 -26.54 22.90
N GLY A 130 -4.15 -26.03 22.46
CA GLY A 130 -4.40 -25.53 21.11
C GLY A 130 -3.66 -24.24 20.71
N VAL A 131 -3.99 -23.78 19.52
CA VAL A 131 -3.40 -22.58 18.90
C VAL A 131 -3.75 -21.34 19.71
N HIS A 132 -2.71 -20.67 20.22
CA HIS A 132 -2.81 -19.39 20.91
C HIS A 132 -3.01 -18.22 19.94
N ARG A 133 -2.43 -18.33 18.74
CA ARG A 133 -2.45 -17.27 17.73
C ARG A 133 -2.95 -17.80 16.40
N PHE A 134 -4.16 -17.42 16.04
CA PHE A 134 -4.78 -17.75 14.76
C PHE A 134 -4.62 -16.58 13.80
N VAL A 135 -4.03 -16.81 12.63
CA VAL A 135 -3.82 -15.76 11.62
C VAL A 135 -4.46 -16.18 10.30
N GLU A 136 -5.48 -15.45 9.87
CA GLU A 136 -6.09 -15.63 8.55
C GLU A 136 -5.34 -14.85 7.48
N ILE A 137 -4.89 -15.56 6.46
CA ILE A 137 -4.33 -14.98 5.23
C ILE A 137 -5.41 -15.03 4.14
N GLY A 138 -5.99 -13.88 3.83
CA GLY A 138 -7.04 -13.78 2.82
C GLY A 138 -7.50 -12.35 2.59
N PRO A 139 -8.28 -12.11 1.51
CA PRO A 139 -8.75 -10.77 1.16
C PRO A 139 -9.86 -10.25 2.08
N ALA A 140 -10.47 -11.11 2.91
CA ALA A 140 -11.54 -10.75 3.84
C ALA A 140 -11.44 -11.62 5.12
N PRO A 141 -11.94 -11.15 6.28
CA PRO A 141 -11.83 -11.84 7.57
C PRO A 141 -12.89 -12.95 7.75
N ALA A 142 -13.08 -13.81 6.74
CA ALA A 142 -14.16 -14.80 6.76
C ALA A 142 -13.90 -15.90 7.80
N LEU A 143 -12.69 -16.47 7.81
CA LEU A 143 -12.31 -17.54 8.73
C LEU A 143 -12.11 -17.02 10.16
N THR A 144 -11.64 -15.78 10.31
CA THR A 144 -11.53 -15.04 11.57
C THR A 144 -12.89 -14.92 12.23
N ASN A 145 -13.90 -14.46 11.49
CA ASN A 145 -15.27 -14.35 12.01
C ASN A 145 -15.85 -15.72 12.39
N MET A 146 -15.58 -16.78 11.61
CA MET A 146 -15.98 -18.13 11.98
C MET A 146 -15.27 -18.61 13.24
N ALA A 147 -13.96 -18.38 13.37
CA ALA A 147 -13.18 -18.76 14.55
C ALA A 147 -13.70 -18.09 15.82
N LEU A 148 -13.99 -16.78 15.77
CA LEU A 148 -14.59 -16.03 16.89
C LEU A 148 -15.93 -16.63 17.30
N ARG A 149 -16.83 -16.90 16.33
CA ARG A 149 -18.13 -17.55 16.61
C ARG A 149 -17.98 -18.93 17.21
N THR A 150 -17.03 -19.73 16.74
CA THR A 150 -16.77 -21.06 17.28
C THR A 150 -16.29 -20.96 18.73
N LEU A 151 -15.39 -20.03 19.04
CA LEU A 151 -14.92 -19.79 20.40
C LEU A 151 -16.03 -19.25 21.34
N GLU A 152 -16.98 -18.45 20.82
CA GLU A 152 -18.14 -17.97 21.57
C GLU A 152 -19.14 -19.08 21.91
N ILE A 153 -19.37 -20.02 20.98
CA ILE A 153 -20.42 -21.04 21.10
C ILE A 153 -19.90 -22.33 21.76
N GLY A 154 -18.64 -22.68 21.52
CA GLY A 154 -18.09 -23.97 21.93
C GLY A 154 -17.51 -23.98 23.34
N ASP A 155 -17.50 -25.16 23.96
CA ASP A 155 -16.87 -25.40 25.25
C ASP A 155 -15.35 -25.64 25.05
N TYR A 156 -14.60 -24.55 24.97
CA TYR A 156 -13.14 -24.56 24.83
C TYR A 156 -12.46 -24.04 26.10
N PRO A 157 -11.23 -24.50 26.41
CA PRO A 157 -10.46 -23.97 27.54
C PRO A 157 -10.36 -22.45 27.48
N ASN A 158 -10.57 -21.77 28.62
CA ASN A 158 -10.49 -20.31 28.71
C ASN A 158 -9.02 -19.84 28.77
N VAL A 159 -8.36 -19.97 27.62
CA VAL A 159 -6.98 -19.55 27.39
C VAL A 159 -7.03 -18.27 26.56
N PRO A 160 -6.21 -17.24 26.86
CA PRO A 160 -6.11 -16.06 26.01
C PRO A 160 -5.66 -16.47 24.62
N ARG A 161 -6.46 -16.11 23.61
CA ARG A 161 -6.21 -16.41 22.20
C ARG A 161 -6.28 -15.12 21.39
N GLU A 162 -5.36 -14.98 20.47
CA GLU A 162 -5.29 -13.88 19.53
C GLU A 162 -5.78 -14.37 18.17
N ILE A 163 -6.86 -13.77 17.66
CA ILE A 163 -7.46 -14.11 16.36
C ILE A 163 -7.29 -12.92 15.43
N PHE A 164 -6.37 -13.06 14.48
CA PHE A 164 -5.94 -12.01 13.56
C PHE A 164 -6.38 -12.27 12.12
N TRP A 165 -6.69 -11.19 11.42
CA TRP A 165 -6.81 -11.15 9.98
C TRP A 165 -5.72 -10.26 9.39
N TYR A 166 -4.95 -10.80 8.44
CA TYR A 166 -3.70 -10.20 7.94
C TYR A 166 -3.79 -8.72 7.54
N GLN A 167 -4.88 -8.29 6.89
CA GLN A 167 -4.97 -6.91 6.41
C GLN A 167 -5.25 -5.91 7.54
N ARG A 168 -6.04 -6.29 8.54
CA ARG A 168 -6.39 -5.44 9.68
C ARG A 168 -5.27 -5.44 10.73
N ASP A 169 -4.75 -6.62 11.04
CA ASP A 169 -3.85 -6.83 12.18
C ASP A 169 -2.40 -7.01 11.73
N ARG A 170 -2.02 -6.32 10.65
CA ARG A 170 -0.72 -6.48 9.99
C ARG A 170 0.43 -6.19 10.97
N GLU A 171 0.35 -5.06 11.68
CA GLU A 171 1.37 -4.59 12.61
C GLU A 171 1.65 -5.64 13.69
N ALA A 172 0.58 -6.19 14.28
CA ALA A 172 0.68 -7.27 15.26
C ALA A 172 1.30 -8.53 14.64
N VAL A 173 0.84 -8.97 13.46
CA VAL A 173 1.32 -10.19 12.77
C VAL A 173 2.81 -10.10 12.42
N HIS A 174 3.29 -8.93 12.00
CA HIS A 174 4.68 -8.69 11.65
C HIS A 174 5.54 -8.27 12.85
N PHE A 175 4.96 -8.19 14.05
CA PHE A 175 5.64 -7.75 15.27
C PHE A 175 6.32 -6.38 15.11
N GLU A 176 5.70 -5.46 14.33
CA GLU A 176 6.32 -4.16 13.99
C GLU A 176 6.51 -3.25 15.22
N GLU A 177 5.71 -3.46 16.28
CA GLU A 177 5.82 -2.74 17.56
C GLU A 177 6.81 -3.39 18.55
N GLU A 178 7.21 -4.65 18.31
CA GLU A 178 8.02 -5.41 19.26
C GLU A 178 9.52 -5.25 18.95
N THR A 179 10.18 -4.35 19.67
CA THR A 179 11.62 -4.04 19.53
C THR A 179 12.53 -4.89 20.42
N SER A 180 11.94 -5.82 21.20
CA SER A 180 12.63 -6.65 22.19
C SER A 180 13.44 -7.81 21.59
N ASN A 181 13.18 -8.20 20.34
CA ASN A 181 13.83 -9.35 19.70
C ASN A 181 14.46 -8.95 18.37
N ILE A 182 15.52 -9.69 18.00
CA ILE A 182 16.22 -9.56 16.72
C ILE A 182 15.21 -9.80 15.59
N SER A 183 15.18 -8.92 14.58
CA SER A 183 14.19 -8.99 13.50
C SER A 183 14.23 -10.35 12.80
N ALA A 184 13.09 -10.87 12.33
CA ALA A 184 13.03 -12.10 11.53
C ALA A 184 13.99 -12.04 10.32
N PHE A 185 14.20 -10.85 9.76
CA PHE A 185 15.16 -10.61 8.68
C PHE A 185 16.62 -10.81 9.14
N GLU A 186 16.97 -10.34 10.34
CA GLU A 186 18.29 -10.53 10.93
C GLU A 186 18.52 -11.97 11.40
N HIS A 187 17.48 -12.67 11.88
CA HIS A 187 17.54 -14.09 12.21
C HIS A 187 17.80 -14.97 10.97
N VAL A 188 17.06 -14.74 9.88
CA VAL A 188 17.26 -15.45 8.61
C VAL A 188 18.63 -15.12 8.01
N ARG A 189 19.10 -13.87 8.14
CA ARG A 189 20.46 -13.47 7.75
C ARG A 189 21.53 -14.19 8.59
N GLY A 190 21.30 -14.37 9.89
CA GLY A 190 22.19 -15.13 10.78
C GLY A 190 22.35 -16.59 10.36
N LEU A 191 21.25 -17.26 10.01
CA LEU A 191 21.24 -18.63 9.50
C LEU A 191 21.94 -18.76 8.12
N ALA A 192 21.86 -17.73 7.29
CA ALA A 192 22.59 -17.67 6.02
C ALA A 192 24.09 -17.33 6.20
N GLY A 193 24.43 -16.58 7.26
CA GLY A 193 25.79 -16.14 7.58
C GLY A 193 26.69 -17.24 8.18
N GLU A 194 26.13 -18.25 8.84
CA GLU A 194 26.89 -19.39 9.37
C GLU A 194 27.56 -20.25 8.28
N VAL A 195 27.15 -20.12 7.01
CA VAL A 195 27.71 -20.89 5.89
C VAL A 195 28.97 -20.24 5.29
N ILE A 196 29.31 -19.00 5.66
CA ILE A 196 30.40 -18.21 5.03
C ILE A 196 31.54 -17.92 6.02
N ALA A 197 31.51 -18.46 7.24
CA ALA A 197 32.52 -18.20 8.26
C ALA A 197 33.82 -19.01 8.06
N THR A 198 34.48 -18.87 6.91
CA THR A 198 35.92 -19.13 6.74
C THR A 198 36.50 -18.17 5.70
N GLU A 199 36.83 -16.95 6.11
CA GLU A 199 38.11 -16.29 5.81
C GLU A 199 38.17 -14.86 6.41
N PRO A 200 39.37 -14.37 6.82
CA PRO A 200 39.50 -13.22 7.71
C PRO A 200 39.64 -11.89 6.96
N VAL A 201 39.02 -10.84 7.51
CA VAL A 201 39.13 -9.45 7.05
C VAL A 201 40.39 -8.79 7.62
N PRO A 202 41.22 -8.08 6.83
CA PRO A 202 42.30 -7.28 7.38
C PRO A 202 41.81 -5.91 7.89
N LYS A 203 42.35 -5.58 9.05
CA LYS A 203 42.18 -4.38 9.88
C LYS A 203 42.85 -3.16 9.22
N VAL A 204 42.22 -2.00 9.26
CA VAL A 204 42.89 -0.70 9.05
C VAL A 204 42.50 0.25 10.18
N GLU A 205 43.54 0.84 10.76
CA GLU A 205 43.56 1.67 11.96
C GLU A 205 43.09 3.11 11.75
N GLU A 206 42.40 3.58 12.79
CA GLU A 206 42.28 4.89 13.41
C GLU A 206 43.30 5.99 13.04
N VAL A 207 42.82 7.22 12.76
CA VAL A 207 43.54 8.48 13.04
C VAL A 207 42.58 9.60 13.49
N LEU A 208 42.64 9.87 14.80
CA LEU A 208 42.65 11.13 15.58
C LEU A 208 41.93 12.42 15.09
N ALA A 209 41.12 12.96 16.01
CA ALA A 209 40.65 14.37 16.11
C ALA A 209 41.77 15.34 16.55
N PRO A 210 41.57 16.68 16.45
CA PRO A 210 41.09 17.46 17.60
C PRO A 210 40.14 18.66 17.21
N ALA A 211 39.04 18.90 17.92
CA ALA A 211 38.85 19.90 19.00
C ALA A 211 37.96 21.13 18.57
N PRO A 212 37.29 21.80 19.53
CA PRO A 212 35.92 22.33 19.38
C PRO A 212 35.85 23.86 19.23
N VAL A 213 34.71 24.38 18.73
CA VAL A 213 34.41 25.83 18.79
C VAL A 213 32.95 26.09 19.18
N ALA A 214 32.83 26.66 20.39
CA ALA A 214 31.85 27.61 20.93
C ALA A 214 30.40 27.68 20.41
N ALA A 215 29.48 27.49 21.37
CA ALA A 215 28.09 27.94 21.32
C ALA A 215 27.98 29.45 21.61
N VAL A 216 27.08 30.15 20.89
CA VAL A 216 26.28 31.34 21.29
C VAL A 216 25.24 31.62 20.16
N PRO A 217 24.19 32.44 20.38
CA PRO A 217 22.92 32.11 21.02
C PRO A 217 21.72 32.17 20.05
N VAL A 218 20.58 31.65 20.52
CA VAL A 218 19.27 31.73 19.85
C VAL A 218 18.84 33.20 19.73
N GLN A 219 18.67 33.69 18.51
CA GLN A 219 18.05 34.99 18.24
C GLN A 219 16.73 34.76 17.51
N GLN A 220 15.63 34.94 18.24
CA GLN A 220 14.28 35.03 17.69
C GLN A 220 14.21 36.30 16.82
N ILE A 221 14.19 36.13 15.50
CA ILE A 221 13.81 37.20 14.58
C ILE A 221 12.33 37.01 14.27
N GLN A 222 11.48 37.80 14.92
CA GLN A 222 10.17 38.15 14.38
C GLN A 222 10.43 38.99 13.11
N ALA A 223 10.39 38.33 11.95
CA ALA A 223 10.36 39.01 10.68
C ALA A 223 8.90 39.31 10.32
N ALA A 224 8.61 40.61 10.18
CA ALA A 224 7.36 41.12 9.63
C ALA A 224 7.12 40.53 8.23
N LEU A 225 5.87 40.11 7.99
CA LEU A 225 5.43 39.38 6.80
C LEU A 225 5.63 40.17 5.51
N ALA A 226 6.44 39.63 4.60
CA ALA A 226 6.39 39.94 3.18
C ALA A 226 5.64 38.79 2.45
N PRO A 227 4.86 39.09 1.39
CA PRO A 227 4.17 38.06 0.61
C PRO A 227 5.18 37.04 0.06
N ALA A 228 4.87 35.75 0.20
CA ALA A 228 5.79 34.68 -0.14
C ALA A 228 6.19 34.75 -1.63
N PRO A 229 7.49 34.86 -1.97
CA PRO A 229 7.94 34.89 -3.37
C PRO A 229 7.62 33.56 -4.05
N ASP A 230 7.22 33.62 -5.33
CA ASP A 230 6.90 32.43 -6.13
C ASP A 230 8.10 31.46 -6.16
N ALA A 231 7.82 30.17 -6.07
CA ALA A 231 8.83 29.11 -6.10
C ALA A 231 8.40 28.03 -7.09
N PRO A 232 9.34 27.50 -7.89
CA PRO A 232 9.05 26.39 -8.80
C PRO A 232 8.63 25.15 -8.00
N VAL A 233 7.90 24.25 -8.67
CA VAL A 233 7.42 23.01 -8.07
C VAL A 233 8.59 22.14 -7.63
N ALA A 234 8.65 21.81 -6.33
CA ALA A 234 9.70 20.94 -5.80
C ALA A 234 9.48 19.48 -6.23
N ALA A 235 10.43 18.91 -6.98
CA ALA A 235 10.35 17.54 -7.49
C ALA A 235 10.17 16.50 -6.37
N LEU A 236 10.86 16.67 -5.23
CA LEU A 236 10.68 15.79 -4.06
C LEU A 236 9.29 15.88 -3.45
N HIS A 237 8.64 17.04 -3.51
CA HIS A 237 7.27 17.17 -3.02
C HIS A 237 6.30 16.38 -3.90
N VAL A 238 6.37 16.56 -5.22
CA VAL A 238 5.52 15.85 -6.18
C VAL A 238 5.78 14.34 -6.16
N LEU A 239 7.05 13.92 -6.05
CA LEU A 239 7.43 12.51 -5.91
C LEU A 239 6.79 11.86 -4.68
N ARG A 240 6.86 12.51 -3.52
CA ARG A 240 6.25 12.00 -2.28
C ARG A 240 4.72 11.99 -2.36
N VAL A 241 4.11 13.02 -2.94
CA VAL A 241 2.66 13.08 -3.17
C VAL A 241 2.20 11.94 -4.08
N LEU A 242 2.88 11.71 -5.20
CA LEU A 242 2.51 10.66 -6.15
C LEU A 242 2.62 9.26 -5.51
N LEU A 243 3.68 9.02 -4.73
CA LEU A 243 3.84 7.77 -3.98
C LEU A 243 2.75 7.59 -2.92
N ALA A 244 2.41 8.64 -2.18
CA ALA A 244 1.35 8.61 -1.16
C ALA A 244 -0.02 8.27 -1.79
N VAL A 245 -0.38 8.91 -2.89
CA VAL A 245 -1.62 8.66 -3.62
C VAL A 245 -1.67 7.24 -4.20
N ARG A 246 -0.56 6.75 -4.77
CA ARG A 246 -0.50 5.41 -5.38
C ARG A 246 -0.46 4.27 -4.38
N LEU A 247 0.21 4.47 -3.24
CA LEU A 247 0.32 3.47 -2.18
C LEU A 247 -0.82 3.57 -1.14
N ASN A 248 -1.67 4.60 -1.25
CA ASN A 248 -2.72 4.92 -0.29
C ASN A 248 -2.16 5.00 1.14
N LYS A 249 -1.09 5.79 1.30
CA LYS A 249 -0.35 6.00 2.55
C LYS A 249 -0.26 7.48 2.87
N ASP A 250 -0.12 7.81 4.15
CA ASP A 250 0.07 9.18 4.59
C ASP A 250 1.45 9.73 4.20
N LEU A 251 1.52 11.03 3.92
CA LEU A 251 2.77 11.71 3.54
C LEU A 251 3.85 11.59 4.62
N ALA A 252 3.46 11.44 5.88
CA ALA A 252 4.35 11.25 7.03
C ALA A 252 5.07 9.89 7.02
N GLU A 253 4.44 8.84 6.46
CA GLU A 253 5.02 7.50 6.37
C GLU A 253 6.11 7.41 5.28
N ILE A 254 6.07 8.30 4.29
CA ILE A 254 7.02 8.33 3.18
C ILE A 254 8.21 9.22 3.57
N LYS A 255 9.24 8.61 4.14
CA LYS A 255 10.49 9.29 4.51
C LYS A 255 11.35 9.59 3.27
N LYS A 256 12.20 10.60 3.37
CA LYS A 256 13.10 11.03 2.27
C LYS A 256 14.20 10.00 1.96
N ASP A 257 14.53 9.17 2.94
CA ASP A 257 15.63 8.20 2.87
C ASP A 257 15.16 6.78 2.51
N THR A 258 13.85 6.56 2.36
CA THR A 258 13.27 5.29 1.88
C THR A 258 13.36 5.16 0.37
N ASP A 259 13.30 3.94 -0.17
CA ASP A 259 13.31 3.65 -1.61
C ASP A 259 11.93 3.14 -2.08
N VAL A 260 11.67 3.12 -3.40
CA VAL A 260 10.36 2.72 -3.93
C VAL A 260 10.08 1.23 -3.69
N LYS A 261 11.11 0.38 -3.72
CA LYS A 261 11.02 -1.08 -3.51
C LYS A 261 10.56 -1.45 -2.09
N THR A 262 11.11 -0.81 -1.08
CA THR A 262 10.74 -0.93 0.34
C THR A 262 9.34 -0.39 0.58
N LEU A 263 8.98 0.75 -0.04
CA LEU A 263 7.63 1.31 0.03
C LEU A 263 6.57 0.39 -0.61
N CYS A 264 6.94 -0.36 -1.65
CA CYS A 264 6.08 -1.35 -2.33
C CYS A 264 6.02 -2.72 -1.61
N ALA A 265 6.79 -2.91 -0.53
CA ALA A 265 6.84 -4.14 0.27
C ALA A 265 6.96 -5.43 -0.59
N GLY A 266 7.78 -5.39 -1.65
CA GLY A 266 8.04 -6.54 -2.52
C GLY A 266 6.95 -6.88 -3.56
N LYS A 267 5.90 -6.06 -3.70
CA LYS A 267 4.90 -6.21 -4.78
C LYS A 267 5.45 -5.69 -6.11
N SER A 268 6.15 -6.54 -6.86
CA SER A 268 6.80 -6.16 -8.13
C SER A 268 5.84 -5.55 -9.17
N ALA A 269 4.57 -5.96 -9.21
CA ALA A 269 3.57 -5.37 -10.11
C ALA A 269 3.31 -3.88 -9.79
N VAL A 270 3.12 -3.54 -8.51
CA VAL A 270 2.87 -2.16 -8.06
C VAL A 270 4.13 -1.31 -8.23
N GLN A 271 5.31 -1.89 -7.99
CA GLN A 271 6.59 -1.25 -8.23
C GLN A 271 6.75 -0.85 -9.71
N ASN A 272 6.44 -1.75 -10.65
CA ASN A 272 6.55 -1.47 -12.07
C ASN A 272 5.52 -0.44 -12.56
N GLU A 273 4.31 -0.44 -11.99
CA GLU A 273 3.31 0.60 -12.25
C GLU A 273 3.79 1.98 -11.78
N ILE A 274 4.35 2.06 -10.57
CA ILE A 274 4.89 3.30 -10.02
C ILE A 274 6.08 3.78 -10.85
N LEU A 275 7.01 2.91 -11.22
CA LEU A 275 8.16 3.27 -12.06
C LEU A 275 7.70 3.77 -13.44
N GLY A 276 6.70 3.13 -14.05
CA GLY A 276 6.13 3.59 -15.31
C GLY A 276 5.37 4.93 -15.20
N ASP A 277 4.78 5.24 -14.06
CA ASP A 277 4.19 6.55 -13.78
C ASP A 277 5.26 7.62 -13.55
N LEU A 278 6.35 7.28 -12.84
CA LEU A 278 7.49 8.17 -12.66
C LEU A 278 8.17 8.51 -13.97
N GLU A 279 8.28 7.56 -14.89
CA GLU A 279 8.82 7.79 -16.23
C GLU A 279 7.95 8.76 -17.04
N LYS A 280 6.62 8.58 -16.98
CA LYS A 280 5.68 9.49 -17.66
C LYS A 280 5.62 10.88 -17.05
N GLU A 281 5.95 11.01 -15.76
CA GLU A 281 5.88 12.25 -15.00
C GLU A 281 7.18 13.06 -15.09
N PHE A 282 8.33 12.42 -14.84
CA PHE A 282 9.63 13.05 -14.75
C PHE A 282 10.53 12.84 -15.99
N GLY A 283 10.13 11.98 -16.93
CA GLY A 283 10.90 11.66 -18.13
C GLY A 283 11.79 10.43 -17.95
N SER A 284 13.01 10.43 -18.51
CA SER A 284 13.88 9.25 -18.45
C SER A 284 14.25 8.91 -17.00
N VAL A 285 13.82 7.74 -16.55
CA VAL A 285 14.13 7.16 -15.23
C VAL A 285 15.14 6.03 -15.43
N THR A 286 16.19 5.98 -14.60
CA THR A 286 17.21 4.91 -14.67
C THR A 286 16.63 3.57 -14.20
N GLU A 287 17.12 2.43 -14.73
CA GLU A 287 16.62 1.09 -14.35
C GLU A 287 16.70 0.82 -12.83
N ASP A 288 17.70 1.39 -12.15
CA ASP A 288 17.89 1.26 -10.70
C ASP A 288 17.01 2.21 -9.85
N ALA A 289 16.13 3.01 -10.46
CA ALA A 289 15.34 4.01 -9.73
C ALA A 289 14.42 3.43 -8.65
N GLY A 290 14.12 2.13 -8.73
CA GLY A 290 13.35 1.42 -7.70
C GLY A 290 14.13 1.17 -6.40
N GLU A 291 15.46 1.15 -6.47
CA GLU A 291 16.36 0.78 -5.36
C GLU A 291 17.10 1.97 -4.76
N MET A 292 16.95 3.15 -5.34
CA MET A 292 17.57 4.38 -4.84
C MET A 292 16.68 5.09 -3.81
N PRO A 293 17.28 5.73 -2.79
CA PRO A 293 16.56 6.60 -1.87
C PRO A 293 15.90 7.78 -2.60
N LEU A 294 14.71 8.21 -2.16
CA LEU A 294 13.95 9.30 -2.80
C LEU A 294 14.75 10.61 -2.92
N LYS A 295 15.62 10.90 -1.94
CA LYS A 295 16.51 12.07 -1.96
C LYS A 295 17.56 12.01 -3.08
N GLU A 296 18.08 10.83 -3.38
CA GLU A 296 19.03 10.64 -4.48
C GLU A 296 18.30 10.64 -5.82
N LEU A 297 17.08 10.09 -5.85
CA LEU A 297 16.22 10.09 -7.03
C LEU A 297 15.80 11.52 -7.44
N GLU A 298 15.56 12.42 -6.48
CA GLU A 298 15.32 13.86 -6.75
C GLU A 298 16.47 14.52 -7.53
N SER A 299 17.73 14.20 -7.19
CA SER A 299 18.89 14.83 -7.82
C SER A 299 18.97 14.57 -9.33
N LYS A 300 18.37 13.45 -9.78
CA LYS A 300 18.26 13.08 -11.20
C LYS A 300 17.15 13.85 -11.94
N PHE A 301 16.23 14.50 -11.23
CA PHE A 301 15.09 15.23 -11.80
C PHE A 301 15.25 16.76 -11.74
N SER A 302 16.48 17.26 -11.70
CA SER A 302 16.82 18.69 -11.54
C SER A 302 16.24 19.65 -12.62
N GLY A 303 15.69 19.12 -13.71
CA GLY A 303 14.98 19.89 -14.74
C GLY A 303 13.46 20.06 -14.53
N TYR A 304 12.87 19.45 -13.50
CA TYR A 304 11.42 19.45 -13.28
C TYR A 304 10.93 20.80 -12.72
N LYS A 305 10.20 21.57 -13.53
CA LYS A 305 9.71 22.92 -13.17
C LYS A 305 8.19 23.09 -13.25
N THR A 306 7.52 22.17 -13.95
CA THR A 306 6.07 22.20 -14.21
C THR A 306 5.51 20.80 -14.03
N LEU A 307 4.25 20.69 -13.63
CA LEU A 307 3.59 19.38 -13.45
C LEU A 307 3.59 18.54 -14.75
N GLY A 308 3.87 17.25 -14.61
CA GLY A 308 3.88 16.29 -15.70
C GLY A 308 2.49 15.77 -16.06
N LYS A 309 2.44 14.81 -16.98
CA LYS A 309 1.18 14.28 -17.54
C LYS A 309 0.38 13.47 -16.52
N VAL A 310 1.05 12.76 -15.62
CA VAL A 310 0.42 11.88 -14.64
C VAL A 310 -0.24 12.72 -13.55
N THR A 311 0.50 13.68 -12.98
CA THR A 311 -0.04 14.55 -11.92
C THR A 311 -1.18 15.42 -12.44
N ASN A 312 -1.02 16.04 -13.63
CA ASN A 312 -2.11 16.79 -14.25
C ASN A 312 -3.34 15.91 -14.54
N GLY A 313 -3.14 14.68 -15.00
CA GLY A 313 -4.23 13.73 -15.24
C GLY A 313 -4.99 13.36 -13.97
N LEU A 314 -4.28 13.15 -12.86
CA LEU A 314 -4.88 12.88 -11.55
C LEU A 314 -5.66 14.08 -11.02
N ILE A 315 -5.09 15.29 -11.12
CA ILE A 315 -5.75 16.52 -10.68
C ILE A 315 -7.03 16.77 -11.50
N ASN A 316 -6.98 16.63 -12.83
CA ASN A 316 -8.16 16.79 -13.67
C ASN A 316 -9.26 15.77 -13.35
N ARG A 317 -8.87 14.52 -13.06
CA ARG A 317 -9.83 13.47 -12.64
C ARG A 317 -10.47 13.80 -11.30
N MET A 318 -9.67 14.24 -10.32
CA MET A 318 -10.14 14.66 -9.01
C MET A 318 -11.11 15.83 -9.13
N VAL A 319 -10.77 16.87 -9.90
CA VAL A 319 -11.66 18.02 -10.11
C VAL A 319 -12.96 17.59 -10.77
N ALA A 320 -12.92 16.72 -11.78
CA ALA A 320 -14.13 16.23 -12.44
C ALA A 320 -15.05 15.39 -11.52
N SER A 321 -14.48 14.60 -10.61
CA SER A 321 -15.27 13.77 -9.69
C SER A 321 -15.80 14.55 -8.49
N THR A 322 -14.99 15.43 -7.91
CA THR A 322 -15.24 16.03 -6.59
C THR A 322 -15.85 17.43 -6.61
N MET A 323 -15.68 18.19 -7.70
CA MET A 323 -16.15 19.59 -7.73
C MET A 323 -17.63 19.72 -8.08
N PRO A 324 -18.31 20.78 -7.60
CA PRO A 324 -19.68 21.11 -8.00
C PRO A 324 -19.76 21.46 -9.49
N GLY A 325 -20.94 21.28 -10.09
CA GLY A 325 -21.17 21.63 -11.49
C GLY A 325 -20.98 23.14 -11.72
N GLY A 326 -19.98 23.51 -12.54
CA GLY A 326 -19.62 24.91 -12.83
C GLY A 326 -18.28 25.35 -12.25
N PHE A 327 -17.76 24.64 -11.24
CA PHE A 327 -16.45 24.94 -10.64
C PHE A 327 -15.34 24.23 -11.42
N THR A 328 -14.82 24.90 -12.44
CA THR A 328 -13.83 24.33 -13.37
C THR A 328 -12.39 24.54 -12.88
N MET A 329 -11.42 23.86 -13.52
CA MET A 329 -10.00 24.07 -13.27
C MET A 329 -9.58 25.54 -13.40
N SER A 330 -10.17 26.27 -14.34
CA SER A 330 -9.92 27.70 -14.53
C SER A 330 -10.38 28.53 -13.34
N SER A 331 -11.55 28.20 -12.78
CA SER A 331 -12.10 28.87 -11.58
C SER A 331 -11.24 28.61 -10.34
N ILE A 332 -10.65 27.42 -10.22
CA ILE A 332 -9.71 27.08 -9.14
C ILE A 332 -8.41 27.88 -9.29
N LYS A 333 -7.86 27.94 -10.50
CA LYS A 333 -6.63 28.71 -10.77
C LYS A 333 -6.83 30.20 -10.52
N GLU A 334 -7.97 30.75 -10.94
CA GLU A 334 -8.35 32.15 -10.71
C GLU A 334 -8.54 32.45 -9.22
N TYR A 335 -9.15 31.54 -8.45
CA TYR A 335 -9.26 31.67 -7.00
C TYR A 335 -7.88 31.73 -6.32
N LEU A 336 -6.98 30.81 -6.67
CA LEU A 336 -5.65 30.72 -6.09
C LEU A 336 -4.76 31.92 -6.50
N SER A 337 -4.88 32.41 -7.74
CA SER A 337 -4.12 33.58 -8.21
C SER A 337 -4.66 34.91 -7.67
N SER A 338 -5.97 35.14 -7.77
CA SER A 338 -6.57 36.46 -7.58
C SER A 338 -6.97 36.71 -6.14
N GLU A 339 -7.45 35.68 -5.44
CA GLU A 339 -7.94 35.81 -4.06
C GLU A 339 -6.85 35.50 -3.04
N LYS A 340 -5.89 34.63 -3.39
CA LYS A 340 -4.79 34.21 -2.50
C LYS A 340 -3.40 34.68 -2.93
N GLY A 341 -3.26 35.29 -4.11
CA GLY A 341 -2.00 35.87 -4.57
C GLY A 341 -0.88 34.85 -4.83
N LEU A 342 -1.21 33.58 -5.10
CA LEU A 342 -0.21 32.55 -5.36
C LEU A 342 0.38 32.69 -6.77
N GLY A 343 1.71 32.66 -6.85
CA GLY A 343 2.43 32.53 -8.12
C GLY A 343 2.20 31.15 -8.78
N ALA A 344 2.52 31.05 -10.07
CA ALA A 344 2.17 29.88 -10.89
C ALA A 344 2.81 28.58 -10.38
N GLY A 345 4.06 28.62 -9.89
CA GLY A 345 4.76 27.44 -9.39
C GLY A 345 4.21 26.94 -8.05
N ARG A 346 3.84 27.86 -7.15
CA ARG A 346 3.20 27.51 -5.88
C ARG A 346 1.77 27.02 -6.06
N MET A 347 1.03 27.60 -7.00
CA MET A 347 -0.31 27.12 -7.36
C MET A 347 -0.27 25.66 -7.82
N GLU A 348 0.66 25.31 -8.69
CA GLU A 348 0.86 23.92 -9.13
C GLU A 348 1.23 23.00 -7.97
N SER A 349 2.07 23.46 -7.04
CA SER A 349 2.44 22.69 -5.85
C SER A 349 1.27 22.43 -4.90
N VAL A 350 0.41 23.43 -4.68
CA VAL A 350 -0.82 23.31 -3.88
C VAL A 350 -1.81 22.37 -4.55
N LEU A 351 -1.95 22.45 -5.88
CA LEU A 351 -2.81 21.54 -6.64
C LEU A 351 -2.30 20.09 -6.60
N ALA A 352 -0.99 19.87 -6.66
CA ALA A 352 -0.43 18.54 -6.44
C ALA A 352 -0.73 18.06 -5.01
N HIS A 353 -0.52 18.89 -4.00
CA HIS A 353 -0.79 18.56 -2.60
C HIS A 353 -2.25 18.20 -2.33
N SER A 354 -3.19 18.84 -3.04
CA SER A 354 -4.63 18.57 -2.94
C SER A 354 -5.04 17.13 -3.23
N LEU A 355 -4.21 16.37 -3.97
CA LEU A 355 -4.45 14.96 -4.24
C LEU A 355 -4.40 14.10 -2.97
N LEU A 356 -3.69 14.53 -1.93
CA LEU A 356 -3.62 13.83 -0.64
C LEU A 356 -4.91 13.98 0.17
N LEU A 357 -5.54 15.15 0.06
CA LEU A 357 -6.77 15.51 0.77
C LEU A 357 -8.00 15.37 -0.13
N ALA A 358 -7.92 14.51 -1.15
CA ALA A 358 -8.98 14.35 -2.13
C ALA A 358 -10.31 13.93 -1.46
N PRO A 359 -11.38 14.72 -1.59
CA PRO A 359 -12.64 14.42 -0.93
C PRO A 359 -13.31 13.19 -1.54
N GLN A 360 -13.83 12.30 -0.68
CA GLN A 360 -14.47 11.05 -1.11
C GLN A 360 -15.87 11.27 -1.71
N ALA A 361 -16.48 12.43 -1.48
CA ALA A 361 -17.79 12.80 -1.99
C ALA A 361 -17.73 14.14 -2.72
N ARG A 362 -18.58 14.31 -3.74
CA ARG A 362 -18.69 15.55 -4.49
C ARG A 362 -19.24 16.67 -3.59
N PHE A 363 -18.62 17.85 -3.67
CA PHE A 363 -19.08 19.04 -2.95
C PHE A 363 -20.45 19.51 -3.46
N LYS A 364 -21.28 19.99 -2.53
CA LYS A 364 -22.64 20.46 -2.82
C LYS A 364 -22.70 21.96 -3.12
N SER A 365 -21.69 22.71 -2.70
CA SER A 365 -21.61 24.16 -2.87
C SER A 365 -20.19 24.61 -3.22
N ASP A 366 -20.11 25.73 -3.94
CA ASP A 366 -18.82 26.37 -4.27
C ASP A 366 -18.11 26.90 -3.02
N ALA A 367 -18.86 27.24 -1.97
CA ALA A 367 -18.30 27.69 -0.70
C ALA A 367 -17.54 26.56 0.04
N ASP A 368 -18.05 25.33 -0.02
CA ASP A 368 -17.38 24.17 0.59
C ASP A 368 -16.11 23.80 -0.18
N ALA A 369 -16.12 23.91 -1.51
CA ALA A 369 -14.94 23.69 -2.35
C ALA A 369 -13.83 24.71 -2.06
N ARG A 370 -14.19 25.99 -1.83
CA ARG A 370 -13.23 27.04 -1.44
C ARG A 370 -12.63 26.81 -0.06
N LYS A 371 -13.44 26.38 0.93
CA LYS A 371 -12.94 26.03 2.26
C LYS A 371 -11.94 24.87 2.22
N TRP A 372 -12.22 23.85 1.41
CA TRP A 372 -11.31 22.73 1.21
C TRP A 372 -9.98 23.15 0.56
N LEU A 373 -10.02 24.06 -0.42
CA LEU A 373 -8.81 24.65 -1.00
C LEU A 373 -8.00 25.42 0.05
N ASP A 374 -8.67 26.17 0.93
CA ASP A 374 -8.02 26.90 2.03
C ASP A 374 -7.38 25.97 3.07
N GLU A 375 -8.02 24.84 3.40
CA GLU A 375 -7.45 23.79 4.25
C GLU A 375 -6.22 23.14 3.60
N THR A 376 -6.32 22.80 2.31
CA THR A 376 -5.20 22.26 1.53
C THR A 376 -4.01 23.22 1.48
N MET A 377 -4.28 24.52 1.35
CA MET A 377 -3.24 25.55 1.38
C MET A 377 -2.54 25.62 2.74
N LYS A 378 -3.27 25.48 3.85
CA LYS A 378 -2.71 25.47 5.21
C LYS A 378 -1.85 24.23 5.45
N ASP A 379 -2.28 23.08 4.96
CA ASP A 379 -1.50 21.83 5.07
C ASP A 379 -0.23 21.88 4.20
N TYR A 380 -0.33 22.43 2.99
CA TYR A 380 0.83 22.69 2.16
C TYR A 380 1.79 23.71 2.79
N ALA A 381 1.26 24.79 3.37
CA ALA A 381 2.03 25.79 4.12
C ALA A 381 2.82 25.17 5.28
N SER A 382 2.16 24.30 6.06
CA SER A 382 2.77 23.53 7.14
C SER A 382 3.86 22.58 6.62
N CYS A 383 3.60 21.87 5.51
CA CYS A 383 4.56 20.95 4.89
C CYS A 383 5.77 21.64 4.26
N ALA A 384 5.58 22.83 3.68
CA ALA A 384 6.63 23.61 3.04
C ALA A 384 7.39 24.51 4.03
N GLY A 385 6.87 24.69 5.25
CA GLY A 385 7.43 25.60 6.26
C GLY A 385 7.26 27.08 5.90
N ILE A 386 6.16 27.45 5.23
CA ILE A 386 5.91 28.79 4.69
C ILE A 386 4.55 29.28 5.19
N SER A 387 4.47 30.48 5.75
CA SER A 387 3.19 31.13 6.04
C SER A 387 2.56 31.68 4.76
N LEU A 388 1.40 31.14 4.37
CA LEU A 388 0.61 31.59 3.22
C LEU A 388 -0.54 32.53 3.61
N ASP A 389 -0.51 33.09 4.82
CA ASP A 389 -1.51 34.05 5.27
C ASP A 389 -1.34 35.36 4.49
N CYS A 390 -2.32 35.66 3.63
CA CYS A 390 -2.53 37.01 3.13
C CYS A 390 -3.01 37.88 4.31
N PRO A 391 -2.52 39.11 4.48
CA PRO A 391 -3.08 40.01 5.49
C PRO A 391 -4.58 40.18 5.22
N THR A 392 -5.39 39.68 6.16
CA THR A 392 -6.76 40.14 6.28
C THR A 392 -6.66 41.62 6.61
N VAL A 393 -7.17 42.48 5.72
CA VAL A 393 -7.48 43.87 6.10
C VAL A 393 -8.69 43.78 7.04
N ALA A 394 -8.42 43.39 8.28
CA ALA A 394 -9.33 43.61 9.39
C ALA A 394 -9.28 45.11 9.65
N ALA A 395 -10.30 45.83 9.20
CA ALA A 395 -10.56 47.18 9.64
C ALA A 395 -10.76 47.14 11.16
N THR A 396 -9.70 47.40 11.93
CA THR A 396 -9.80 47.69 13.35
C THR A 396 -10.36 49.09 13.49
N SER A 397 -11.60 49.15 13.96
CA SER A 397 -12.24 50.34 14.46
C SER A 397 -11.57 50.78 15.75
N ASP A 398 -10.50 51.58 15.65
CA ASP A 398 -10.07 52.43 16.75
C ASP A 398 -10.31 53.89 16.37
N ALA A 399 -11.41 54.37 16.91
CA ALA A 399 -11.79 55.77 16.88
C ALA A 399 -10.87 56.57 17.82
N VAL A 400 -9.99 57.38 17.25
CA VAL A 400 -9.62 58.67 17.84
C VAL A 400 -9.77 59.71 16.74
N GLY A 401 -10.88 60.43 16.81
CA GLY A 401 -11.16 61.53 15.90
C GLY A 401 -10.25 62.73 16.15
N MET A 402 -9.87 63.41 15.08
CA MET A 402 -10.21 64.83 14.89
C MET A 402 -10.17 65.16 13.40
N SER A 403 -11.28 65.73 12.96
CA SER A 403 -11.65 66.17 11.62
C SER A 403 -10.79 67.33 11.08
N PHE A 404 -10.60 67.42 9.76
CA PHE A 404 -11.32 68.37 8.90
C PHE A 404 -10.92 68.19 7.41
N ASN A 405 -11.89 68.44 6.54
CA ASN A 405 -12.02 68.08 5.12
C ASN A 405 -11.57 69.27 4.19
N PRO A 406 -11.75 69.26 2.85
CA PRO A 406 -10.84 68.80 1.77
C PRO A 406 -10.50 69.89 0.71
N VAL A 407 -9.51 69.65 -0.18
CA VAL A 407 -9.32 70.34 -1.50
C VAL A 407 -8.61 69.37 -2.50
N PRO A 408 -8.88 69.40 -3.83
CA PRO A 408 -9.02 68.19 -4.67
C PRO A 408 -7.82 67.76 -5.54
N VAL A 409 -8.02 66.58 -6.12
CA VAL A 409 -7.17 65.78 -7.02
C VAL A 409 -6.82 66.50 -8.34
N SER A 410 -5.56 66.37 -8.78
CA SER A 410 -5.11 66.67 -10.14
C SER A 410 -4.58 65.40 -10.82
N ILE A 411 -5.16 65.05 -11.97
CA ILE A 411 -4.76 63.94 -12.86
C ILE A 411 -3.85 64.51 -13.96
N PRO A 412 -2.68 63.93 -14.28
CA PRO A 412 -1.95 64.26 -15.50
C PRO A 412 -2.40 63.38 -16.68
N THR A 413 -2.90 64.06 -17.69
CA THR A 413 -3.30 63.60 -19.02
C THR A 413 -2.10 63.08 -19.82
N VAL A 414 -2.15 61.85 -20.35
CA VAL A 414 -1.24 61.41 -21.42
C VAL A 414 -1.98 61.43 -22.75
N SER A 415 -1.46 62.22 -23.70
CA SER A 415 -1.98 62.38 -25.05
C SER A 415 -1.76 61.11 -25.89
N GLY A 416 -2.84 60.59 -26.47
CA GLY A 416 -2.80 59.47 -27.40
C GLY A 416 -2.26 59.89 -28.77
N LYS A 417 -1.30 59.14 -29.31
CA LYS A 417 -0.93 59.19 -30.73
C LYS A 417 -1.67 58.07 -31.49
N PRO A 418 -2.16 58.33 -32.71
CA PRO A 418 -2.84 57.31 -33.51
C PRO A 418 -1.86 56.21 -33.93
N VAL A 419 -2.29 54.95 -33.82
CA VAL A 419 -1.51 53.76 -34.21
C VAL A 419 -1.48 53.66 -35.74
N GLU A 420 -0.29 53.45 -36.28
CA GLU A 420 -0.04 53.36 -37.71
C GLU A 420 -0.73 52.13 -38.32
N ALA A 421 -1.52 52.30 -39.39
CA ALA A 421 -2.36 51.25 -39.99
C ALA A 421 -1.57 50.00 -40.44
N LYS A 422 -0.26 50.14 -40.66
CA LYS A 422 0.65 49.05 -41.01
C LYS A 422 0.88 48.07 -39.85
N HIS A 423 0.81 48.54 -38.61
CA HIS A 423 0.96 47.71 -37.40
C HIS A 423 -0.30 46.86 -37.16
N SER A 424 -1.48 47.43 -37.36
CA SER A 424 -2.76 46.72 -37.22
C SER A 424 -2.92 45.59 -38.24
N LEU A 425 -2.41 45.78 -39.48
CA LEU A 425 -2.48 44.79 -40.56
C LEU A 425 -1.52 43.61 -40.33
N LEU A 426 -0.35 43.84 -39.73
CA LEU A 426 0.59 42.78 -39.34
C LEU A 426 0.06 41.90 -38.20
N VAL A 427 -0.68 42.50 -37.26
CA VAL A 427 -1.30 41.75 -36.15
C VAL A 427 -2.48 40.90 -36.64
N MET A 428 -3.23 41.37 -37.64
CA MET A 428 -4.33 40.58 -38.23
C MET A 428 -3.90 39.47 -39.19
N LEU A 429 -2.72 39.57 -39.82
CA LEU A 429 -2.19 38.52 -40.70
C LEU A 429 -1.39 37.44 -39.95
N ALA A 430 -1.11 37.64 -38.66
CA ALA A 430 -0.40 36.69 -37.79
C ALA A 430 -1.35 35.86 -36.90
N ALA A 431 -2.65 36.10 -36.97
CA ALA A 431 -3.73 35.28 -36.40
C ALA A 431 -4.41 34.49 -37.52
#